data_AF-A0A936H0K7-F1
#
_entry.id   AF-A0A936H0K7-F1
#
_cell.length_a   1.000
_cell.length_b   1.000
_cell.length_c   1.000
_cell.angle_alpha   90.00
_cell.angle_beta   90.00
_cell.angle_gamma   90.00
#
_symmetry.space_group_name_H-M   'P 1'
#
loop_
_entity.id
_entity.type
_entity.pdbx_description
1 polymer ?
#
loop_
_entity_poly.entity_id
_entity_poly.type
_entity_poly.pdbx_seq_one_letter_code
_entity_poly.pdbx_strand_id
1 'polypeptide(L)'
;MLKKQYLKSKPLCKVTFSLPVEAVEGGAEVRVVGDFNDWNWENGLAMELKKDEYVAIAELTIGRNYEFRYLVDNDHWANDWNADAYLPSPYFGVENSVVLLMEHEFSAGGHTEEAPAAAPAVKKTAPKAAKAAKDDLKKIEGIGPKIQTLLEAKGITSFGDLAKADVSLLMEILEAAGSRFKMHDPTTWPQQAKLAAEGKWEALNKLQAELKGGKR
;
A
#
# COMPACT_ATOMS: atom_id res chain seq x y z
N MET A 1 23.60 -3.72 3.73
CA MET A 1 23.34 -3.68 2.25
C MET A 1 22.21 -4.64 1.94
N LEU A 2 21.12 -4.14 1.37
CA LEU A 2 19.96 -4.94 1.03
C LEU A 2 20.30 -6.00 -0.03
N LYS A 3 20.00 -7.27 0.24
CA LYS A 3 20.09 -8.34 -0.77
C LYS A 3 18.71 -8.67 -1.28
N LYS A 4 18.54 -8.70 -2.60
CA LYS A 4 17.26 -8.96 -3.27
C LYS A 4 17.34 -10.23 -4.09
N GLN A 5 16.43 -11.16 -3.85
CA GLN A 5 16.29 -12.39 -4.63
C GLN A 5 14.87 -12.50 -5.16
N TYR A 6 14.71 -12.18 -6.45
CA TYR A 6 13.45 -12.27 -7.18
C TYR A 6 13.05 -13.73 -7.39
N LEU A 7 11.80 -14.08 -7.06
CA LEU A 7 11.26 -15.41 -7.35
C LEU A 7 10.84 -15.48 -8.82
N LYS A 8 11.27 -16.53 -9.52
CA LYS A 8 10.98 -16.70 -10.96
C LYS A 8 9.52 -17.08 -11.25
N SER A 9 8.82 -17.59 -10.24
CA SER A 9 7.47 -18.17 -10.36
C SER A 9 6.38 -17.35 -9.67
N LYS A 10 6.76 -16.32 -8.90
CA LYS A 10 5.83 -15.51 -8.10
C LYS A 10 6.26 -14.04 -8.17
N PRO A 11 5.31 -13.10 -8.07
CA PRO A 11 5.61 -11.65 -8.00
C PRO A 11 6.18 -11.25 -6.63
N LEU A 12 7.13 -12.01 -6.09
CA LEU A 12 7.72 -11.80 -4.78
C LEU A 12 9.24 -11.71 -4.91
N CYS A 13 9.83 -10.84 -4.10
CA CYS A 13 11.26 -10.73 -3.89
C CYS A 13 11.56 -11.00 -2.43
N LYS A 14 12.48 -11.93 -2.18
CA LYS A 14 13.09 -12.12 -0.86
C LYS A 14 14.08 -10.99 -0.65
N VAL A 15 13.80 -10.12 0.32
CA VAL A 15 14.66 -9.02 0.72
C VAL A 15 15.32 -9.39 2.04
N THR A 16 16.64 -9.42 2.05
CA THR A 16 17.45 -9.55 3.27
C THR A 16 17.82 -8.16 3.76
N PHE A 17 17.36 -7.84 4.95
CA PHE A 17 17.72 -6.67 5.73
C PHE A 17 18.90 -7.00 6.63
N SER A 18 19.82 -6.05 6.76
CA SER A 18 21.09 -6.25 7.45
C SER A 18 21.51 -4.98 8.16
N LEU A 19 21.80 -5.07 9.46
CA LEU A 19 22.20 -3.94 10.31
C LEU A 19 23.42 -4.34 11.16
N PRO A 20 24.58 -3.66 11.05
CA PRO A 20 25.74 -3.98 11.87
C PRO A 20 25.48 -3.73 13.36
N VAL A 21 26.10 -4.54 14.23
CA VAL A 21 25.97 -4.39 15.69
C VAL A 21 26.41 -3.00 16.19
N GLU A 22 27.31 -2.33 15.48
CA GLU A 22 27.75 -0.99 15.81
C GLU A 22 26.62 0.04 15.75
N ALA A 23 25.63 -0.15 14.86
CA ALA A 23 24.48 0.73 14.71
C ALA A 23 23.39 0.49 15.78
N VAL A 24 23.54 -0.55 16.59
CA VAL A 24 22.58 -0.97 17.63
C VAL A 24 23.00 -0.46 19.01
N GLU A 25 24.21 0.08 19.15
CA GLU A 25 24.74 0.70 20.39
C GLU A 25 24.57 -0.14 21.68
N GLY A 26 24.54 -1.48 21.54
CA GLY A 26 24.37 -2.42 22.65
C GLY A 26 22.94 -2.84 22.97
N GLY A 27 21.97 -2.49 22.13
CA GLY A 27 20.57 -2.91 22.26
C GLY A 27 20.34 -4.42 22.18
N ALA A 28 19.25 -4.88 22.80
CA ALA A 28 18.96 -6.30 22.97
C ALA A 28 18.13 -6.89 21.82
N GLU A 29 17.22 -6.09 21.26
CA GLU A 29 16.29 -6.51 20.22
C GLU A 29 16.24 -5.49 19.08
N VAL A 30 16.32 -5.99 17.85
CA VAL A 30 16.19 -5.18 16.64
C VAL A 30 15.06 -5.72 15.80
N ARG A 31 14.15 -4.85 15.38
CA ARG A 31 13.06 -5.18 14.45
C ARG A 31 13.10 -4.28 13.22
N VAL A 32 12.79 -4.85 12.06
CA VAL A 32 12.51 -4.08 10.85
C VAL A 32 11.04 -3.69 10.87
N VAL A 33 10.77 -2.39 10.77
CA VAL A 33 9.42 -1.83 10.70
C VAL A 33 9.28 -0.98 9.45
N GLY A 34 8.12 -1.04 8.81
CA GLY A 34 7.89 -0.37 7.54
C GLY A 34 6.48 -0.60 7.02
N ASP A 35 6.27 -0.25 5.76
CA ASP A 35 4.95 -0.33 5.12
C ASP A 35 4.36 -1.75 5.11
N PHE A 36 5.20 -2.78 5.16
CA PHE A 36 4.79 -4.18 5.12
C PHE A 36 4.32 -4.74 6.47
N ASN A 37 4.48 -3.99 7.56
CA ASN A 37 4.00 -4.35 8.89
C ASN A 37 3.43 -3.14 9.67
N ASP A 38 2.89 -2.17 8.91
CA ASP A 38 2.18 -1.00 9.43
C ASP A 38 3.02 -0.15 10.43
N TRP A 39 4.35 -0.14 10.27
CA TRP A 39 5.25 0.62 11.14
C TRP A 39 5.10 0.29 12.62
N ASN A 40 4.65 -0.92 12.93
CA ASN A 40 4.29 -1.33 14.28
C ASN A 40 5.34 -2.25 14.89
N TRP A 41 5.77 -1.95 16.11
CA TRP A 41 6.76 -2.76 16.83
C TRP A 41 6.32 -4.22 17.03
N GLU A 42 5.09 -4.46 17.48
CA GLU A 42 4.58 -5.81 17.76
C GLU A 42 4.52 -6.68 16.50
N ASN A 43 4.22 -6.07 15.36
CA ASN A 43 4.25 -6.72 14.03
C ASN A 43 5.62 -6.59 13.34
N GLY A 44 6.59 -6.00 14.04
CA GLY A 44 7.95 -5.78 13.59
C GLY A 44 8.62 -7.09 13.21
N LEU A 45 9.35 -7.09 12.09
CA LEU A 45 10.11 -8.26 11.69
C LEU A 45 11.36 -8.36 12.56
N ALA A 46 11.33 -9.25 13.55
CA ALA A 46 12.46 -9.50 14.44
C ALA A 46 13.71 -9.92 13.65
N MET A 47 14.84 -9.32 13.99
CA MET A 47 16.14 -9.63 13.40
C MET A 47 16.93 -10.59 14.28
N GLU A 48 17.59 -11.54 13.65
CA GLU A 48 18.48 -12.48 14.34
C GLU A 48 19.92 -11.97 14.29
N LEU A 49 20.60 -11.94 15.44
CA LEU A 49 22.04 -11.66 15.48
C LEU A 49 22.81 -12.81 14.84
N LYS A 50 23.54 -12.52 13.75
CA LYS A 50 24.41 -13.45 13.06
C LYS A 50 25.82 -12.90 13.06
N LYS A 51 26.62 -13.41 13.99
CA LYS A 51 28.00 -12.97 14.23
C LYS A 51 28.03 -11.48 14.63
N ASP A 52 28.31 -10.59 13.70
CA ASP A 52 28.48 -9.14 13.93
C ASP A 52 27.40 -8.29 13.24
N GLU A 53 26.33 -8.93 12.74
CA GLU A 53 25.25 -8.24 12.02
C GLU A 53 23.89 -8.82 12.40
N TYR A 54 22.89 -7.97 12.60
CA TYR A 54 21.49 -8.37 12.72
C TYR A 54 20.91 -8.58 11.32
N VAL A 55 20.23 -9.71 11.12
CA VAL A 55 19.69 -10.11 9.81
C VAL A 55 18.23 -10.52 9.91
N ALA A 56 17.42 -10.01 8.99
CA ALA A 56 16.05 -10.46 8.80
C ALA A 56 15.72 -10.62 7.31
N ILE A 57 14.73 -11.45 6.99
CA ILE A 57 14.30 -11.69 5.62
C ILE A 57 12.79 -11.47 5.52
N ALA A 58 12.36 -10.63 4.59
CA ALA A 58 10.95 -10.48 4.23
C ALA A 58 10.71 -10.92 2.78
N GLU A 59 9.54 -11.52 2.53
CA GLU A 59 9.04 -11.73 1.17
C GLU A 59 8.13 -10.55 0.80
N LEU A 60 8.62 -9.66 -0.05
CA LEU A 60 7.91 -8.44 -0.45
C LEU A 60 7.43 -8.55 -1.89
N THR A 61 6.29 -7.93 -2.19
CA THR A 61 5.71 -7.95 -3.54
C THR A 61 6.49 -7.01 -4.45
N ILE A 62 6.82 -7.47 -5.65
CA ILE A 62 7.55 -6.66 -6.64
C ILE A 62 6.63 -5.68 -7.36
N GLY A 63 7.20 -4.70 -8.05
CA GLY A 63 6.47 -3.64 -8.75
C GLY A 63 6.06 -2.47 -7.86
N ARG A 64 6.63 -2.37 -6.66
CA ARG A 64 6.39 -1.27 -5.73
C ARG A 64 7.61 -1.01 -4.84
N ASN A 65 7.60 0.17 -4.24
CA ASN A 65 8.59 0.56 -3.25
C ASN A 65 8.01 0.38 -1.85
N TYR A 66 8.89 0.15 -0.88
CA TYR A 66 8.52 0.10 0.53
C TYR A 66 9.45 0.99 1.32
N GLU A 67 8.88 1.81 2.19
CA GLU A 67 9.62 2.55 3.21
C GLU A 67 9.76 1.66 4.46
N PHE A 68 10.93 1.72 5.10
CA PHE A 68 11.24 0.97 6.31
C PHE A 68 12.32 1.66 7.14
N ARG A 69 12.43 1.26 8.41
CA ARG A 69 13.54 1.59 9.32
C ARG A 69 13.80 0.42 10.27
N TYR A 70 14.92 0.47 10.95
CA TYR A 70 15.23 -0.41 12.06
C TYR A 70 14.83 0.26 13.37
N LEU A 71 14.12 -0.47 14.21
CA LEU A 71 13.75 -0.04 15.55
C LEU A 71 14.47 -0.95 16.54
N VAL A 72 15.29 -0.37 17.40
CA VAL A 72 16.09 -1.04 18.43
C VAL A 72 15.44 -0.80 19.78
N ASP A 73 15.17 -1.89 20.51
CA ASP A 73 14.53 -1.89 21.84
C ASP A 73 13.26 -1.03 21.93
N ASN A 74 12.52 -0.91 20.82
CA ASN A 74 11.32 -0.06 20.66
C ASN A 74 11.54 1.45 20.93
N ASP A 75 12.78 1.92 20.88
CA ASP A 75 13.13 3.29 21.30
C ASP A 75 14.02 4.00 20.27
N HIS A 76 15.05 3.30 19.76
CA HIS A 76 16.05 3.91 18.89
C HIS A 76 15.81 3.56 17.42
N TRP A 77 15.75 4.59 16.57
CA TRP A 77 15.50 4.44 15.15
C TRP A 77 16.78 4.55 14.33
N ALA A 78 17.09 3.52 13.54
CA ALA A 78 18.21 3.51 12.61
C ALA A 78 17.74 3.33 11.16
N ASN A 79 18.44 3.97 10.24
CA ASN A 79 18.27 3.76 8.80
C ASN A 79 19.31 2.74 8.29
N ASP A 80 18.98 2.05 7.20
CA ASP A 80 19.98 1.26 6.47
C ASP A 80 20.87 2.22 5.69
N TRP A 81 22.14 2.34 6.07
CA TRP A 81 23.11 3.22 5.40
C TRP A 81 23.26 2.94 3.91
N ASN A 82 22.87 1.75 3.46
CA ASN A 82 22.93 1.31 2.09
C ASN A 82 21.54 0.93 1.54
N ALA A 83 20.50 1.63 1.98
CA ALA A 83 19.17 1.61 1.37
C ALA A 83 19.23 2.01 -0.11
N ASP A 84 18.22 1.62 -0.89
CA ASP A 84 18.17 2.01 -2.31
C ASP A 84 17.91 3.51 -2.50
N ALA A 85 17.17 4.10 -1.57
CA ALA A 85 16.90 5.54 -1.50
C ALA A 85 16.48 5.92 -0.07
N TYR A 86 16.33 7.22 0.16
CA TYR A 86 15.71 7.78 1.35
C TYR A 86 14.56 8.69 0.95
N LEU A 87 13.47 8.65 1.71
CA LEU A 87 12.34 9.54 1.53
C LEU A 87 12.04 10.30 2.82
N PRO A 88 11.69 11.59 2.73
CA PRO A 88 11.31 12.36 3.90
C PRO A 88 10.03 11.75 4.50
N SER A 89 10.09 11.45 5.78
CA SER A 89 8.91 11.06 6.54
C SER A 89 8.06 12.31 6.88
N PRO A 90 6.82 12.13 7.37
CA PRO A 90 6.01 13.24 7.87
C PRO A 90 6.62 14.00 9.05
N TYR A 91 7.63 13.44 9.71
CA TYR A 91 8.33 14.07 10.82
C TYR A 91 9.51 14.91 10.31
N PHE A 92 9.58 16.15 10.77
CA PHE A 92 10.59 17.10 10.32
C PHE A 92 12.01 16.58 10.58
N GLY A 93 12.85 16.60 9.54
CA GLY A 93 14.25 16.17 9.62
C GLY A 93 14.43 14.66 9.73
N VAL A 94 13.37 13.88 9.53
CA VAL A 94 13.40 12.42 9.61
C VAL A 94 13.15 11.82 8.24
N GLU A 95 14.06 10.96 7.80
CA GLU A 95 13.94 10.22 6.54
C GLU A 95 13.79 8.72 6.81
N ASN A 96 13.04 8.05 5.94
CA ASN A 96 12.86 6.61 5.95
C ASN A 96 13.78 5.96 4.91
N SER A 97 14.29 4.77 5.22
CA SER A 97 15.01 3.95 4.24
C SER A 97 14.01 3.37 3.24
N VAL A 98 14.40 3.27 1.97
CA VAL A 98 13.53 2.73 0.92
C VAL A 98 14.13 1.48 0.31
N VAL A 99 13.30 0.47 0.11
CA VAL A 99 13.59 -0.65 -0.79
C VAL A 99 12.77 -0.53 -2.07
N LEU A 100 13.48 -0.46 -3.21
CA LEU A 100 12.90 -0.38 -4.54
C LEU A 100 12.80 -1.79 -5.14
N LEU A 101 11.58 -2.29 -5.37
CA LEU A 101 11.36 -3.58 -6.00
C LEU A 101 10.72 -3.37 -7.36
N MET A 102 11.55 -3.38 -8.40
CA MET A 102 11.07 -3.24 -9.78
C MET A 102 10.30 -4.47 -10.22
N GLU A 103 9.36 -4.30 -11.15
CA GLU A 103 8.76 -5.44 -11.85
C GLU A 103 9.87 -6.23 -12.53
N HIS A 104 9.94 -7.51 -12.18
CA HIS A 104 10.84 -8.47 -12.80
C HIS A 104 9.97 -9.50 -13.49
N GLU A 105 10.22 -9.75 -14.77
CA GLU A 105 9.53 -10.77 -15.57
C GLU A 105 9.54 -12.10 -14.80
N PHE A 106 8.35 -12.57 -14.40
CA PHE A 106 8.12 -13.89 -13.80
C PHE A 106 7.20 -14.64 -14.74
N SER A 107 7.60 -15.84 -15.18
CA SER A 107 6.82 -16.63 -16.13
C SER A 107 5.83 -17.50 -15.37
N ALA A 108 4.59 -17.01 -15.25
CA ALA A 108 3.46 -17.81 -14.81
C ALA A 108 2.95 -18.62 -16.02
N GLY A 109 3.14 -19.93 -15.99
CA GLY A 109 2.75 -20.81 -17.11
C GLY A 109 1.26 -20.70 -17.48
N GLY A 110 1.02 -20.44 -18.77
CA GLY A 110 -0.08 -21.00 -19.58
C GLY A 110 -1.51 -20.50 -19.35
N HIS A 111 -1.92 -19.47 -20.10
CA HIS A 111 -3.25 -19.45 -20.73
C HIS A 111 -3.17 -18.82 -22.12
N THR A 112 -3.43 -19.65 -23.13
CA THR A 112 -3.69 -19.28 -24.51
C THR A 112 -5.03 -18.56 -24.61
N GLU A 113 -5.05 -17.32 -25.10
CA GLU A 113 -6.16 -16.82 -25.90
C GLU A 113 -5.63 -15.80 -26.93
N GLU A 114 -6.12 -15.97 -28.16
CA GLU A 114 -5.57 -15.55 -29.44
C GLU A 114 -5.69 -14.04 -29.73
N ALA A 115 -4.72 -13.51 -30.47
CA ALA A 115 -4.74 -12.14 -31.00
C ALA A 115 -5.75 -11.98 -32.17
N PRO A 116 -6.11 -10.73 -32.51
CA PRO A 116 -5.51 -10.20 -33.74
C PRO A 116 -5.02 -8.74 -33.66
N ALA A 117 -4.01 -8.48 -34.50
CA ALA A 117 -3.36 -7.19 -34.84
C ALA A 117 -4.30 -6.27 -35.68
N ALA A 118 -4.07 -4.98 -36.00
CA ALA A 118 -2.90 -4.10 -36.02
C ALA A 118 -3.29 -2.59 -36.00
N ALA A 119 -2.27 -1.74 -35.77
CA ALA A 119 -2.09 -0.26 -35.64
C ALA A 119 -2.73 0.71 -36.70
N PRO A 120 -2.68 2.09 -36.60
CA PRO A 120 -1.70 2.92 -35.84
C PRO A 120 -2.15 4.22 -35.10
N ALA A 121 -1.31 4.58 -34.11
CA ALA A 121 -0.90 5.84 -33.46
C ALA A 121 -1.69 7.18 -33.59
N VAL A 122 -1.95 7.87 -32.45
CA VAL A 122 -1.30 9.14 -32.01
C VAL A 122 -1.32 9.28 -30.47
N LYS A 123 -0.18 9.72 -29.92
CA LYS A 123 0.16 9.95 -28.50
C LYS A 123 -0.56 11.19 -27.89
N LYS A 124 -1.19 11.01 -26.73
CA LYS A 124 -0.87 11.67 -25.44
C LYS A 124 -1.58 10.91 -24.32
N THR A 125 -0.79 10.52 -23.34
CA THR A 125 -0.93 9.34 -22.48
C THR A 125 -1.96 9.51 -21.36
N ALA A 126 -3.08 8.81 -21.50
CA ALA A 126 -3.89 8.38 -20.36
C ALA A 126 -3.32 7.04 -19.85
N PRO A 127 -2.99 6.87 -18.56
CA PRO A 127 -2.64 5.56 -18.05
C PRO A 127 -3.88 4.67 -18.02
N LYS A 128 -3.87 3.69 -18.91
CA LYS A 128 -4.87 2.65 -19.12
C LYS A 128 -4.69 1.58 -18.04
N ALA A 129 -5.72 1.44 -17.22
CA ALA A 129 -6.10 0.36 -16.31
C ALA A 129 -5.27 -0.94 -16.37
N ALA A 130 -4.55 -1.22 -15.27
CA ALA A 130 -4.10 -2.56 -14.90
C ALA A 130 -5.17 -3.25 -14.03
N LYS A 131 -5.32 -4.57 -14.21
CA LYS A 131 -6.30 -5.45 -13.55
C LYS A 131 -6.14 -5.43 -12.00
N ALA A 132 -6.96 -4.60 -11.36
CA ALA A 132 -7.53 -4.60 -10.00
C ALA A 132 -6.87 -5.50 -8.94
N ALA A 133 -5.82 -4.99 -8.28
CA ALA A 133 -5.72 -5.21 -6.83
C ALA A 133 -6.92 -4.48 -6.20
N LYS A 134 -7.66 -5.17 -5.32
CA LYS A 134 -8.78 -4.53 -4.63
C LYS A 134 -8.22 -3.41 -3.77
N ASP A 135 -8.66 -2.18 -4.01
CA ASP A 135 -8.26 -1.06 -3.20
C ASP A 135 -8.94 -1.10 -1.84
N ASP A 136 -8.25 -0.61 -0.82
CA ASP A 136 -8.84 -0.48 0.50
C ASP A 136 -9.79 0.72 0.56
N LEU A 137 -11.06 0.48 0.21
CA LEU A 137 -12.11 1.49 0.24
C LEU A 137 -12.34 2.09 1.63
N LYS A 138 -11.83 1.48 2.73
CA LYS A 138 -11.92 2.06 4.08
C LYS A 138 -11.09 3.34 4.23
N LYS A 139 -10.19 3.64 3.28
CA LYS A 139 -9.48 4.92 3.23
C LYS A 139 -10.41 6.11 2.89
N ILE A 140 -11.63 5.82 2.46
CA ILE A 140 -12.67 6.81 2.20
C ILE A 140 -13.49 7.01 3.47
N GLU A 141 -13.57 8.26 3.92
CA GLU A 141 -14.29 8.60 5.14
C GLU A 141 -15.77 8.29 4.99
N GLY A 142 -16.31 7.54 5.95
CA GLY A 142 -17.67 7.02 5.93
C GLY A 142 -17.79 5.58 5.43
N ILE A 143 -16.76 5.03 4.79
CA ILE A 143 -16.71 3.61 4.39
C ILE A 143 -16.05 2.79 5.49
N GLY A 144 -16.87 2.12 6.30
CA GLY A 144 -16.39 1.14 7.26
C GLY A 144 -16.20 -0.26 6.66
N PRO A 145 -15.62 -1.21 7.41
CA PRO A 145 -15.39 -2.59 6.94
C PRO A 145 -16.64 -3.28 6.40
N LYS A 146 -17.79 -3.06 7.05
CA LYS A 146 -19.07 -3.61 6.61
C LYS A 146 -19.57 -3.00 5.30
N ILE A 147 -19.32 -1.71 5.10
CA ILE A 147 -19.71 -1.00 3.88
C ILE A 147 -18.81 -1.43 2.73
N GLN A 148 -17.50 -1.55 2.96
CA GLN A 148 -16.58 -2.11 1.99
C GLN A 148 -17.06 -3.48 1.49
N THR A 149 -17.43 -4.40 2.39
CA THR A 149 -17.95 -5.72 1.98
C THR A 149 -19.20 -5.62 1.10
N LEU A 150 -20.10 -4.68 1.38
CA LEU A 150 -21.31 -4.46 0.57
C LEU A 150 -20.99 -3.92 -0.83
N LEU A 151 -20.00 -3.02 -0.93
CA LEU A 151 -19.53 -2.46 -2.18
C LEU A 151 -18.80 -3.52 -3.02
N GLU A 152 -17.96 -4.33 -2.39
CA GLU A 152 -17.27 -5.45 -3.04
C GLU A 152 -18.27 -6.49 -3.59
N ALA A 153 -19.34 -6.77 -2.85
CA ALA A 153 -20.42 -7.66 -3.31
C ALA A 153 -21.13 -7.14 -4.57
N LYS A 154 -21.04 -5.84 -4.86
CA LYS A 154 -21.58 -5.20 -6.07
C LYS A 154 -20.51 -4.97 -7.14
N GLY A 155 -19.30 -5.48 -6.93
CA GLY A 155 -18.18 -5.37 -7.86
C GLY A 155 -17.37 -4.08 -7.74
N ILE A 156 -17.71 -3.20 -6.79
CA ILE A 156 -16.95 -1.98 -6.51
C ILE A 156 -15.81 -2.37 -5.57
N THR A 157 -14.65 -2.64 -6.16
CA THR A 157 -13.48 -3.16 -5.43
C THR A 157 -12.25 -2.28 -5.53
N SER A 158 -12.31 -1.19 -6.31
CA SER A 158 -11.21 -0.23 -6.45
C SER A 158 -11.66 1.22 -6.21
N PHE A 159 -10.73 2.11 -5.87
CA PHE A 159 -10.98 3.55 -5.79
C PHE A 159 -11.47 4.09 -7.13
N GLY A 160 -10.96 3.54 -8.24
CA GLY A 160 -11.39 3.89 -9.59
C GLY A 160 -12.84 3.47 -9.88
N ASP A 161 -13.28 2.31 -9.40
CA ASP A 161 -14.66 1.85 -9.54
C ASP A 161 -15.61 2.67 -8.68
N LEU A 162 -15.22 2.94 -7.43
CA LEU A 162 -16.00 3.75 -6.50
C LEU A 162 -16.11 5.22 -6.97
N ALA A 163 -15.06 5.76 -7.58
CA ALA A 163 -15.07 7.11 -8.17
C ALA A 163 -16.04 7.26 -9.36
N LYS A 164 -16.36 6.16 -10.04
CA LYS A 164 -17.28 6.11 -11.17
C LYS A 164 -18.69 5.66 -10.77
N ALA A 165 -18.87 5.18 -9.54
CA ALA A 165 -20.16 4.71 -9.05
C ALA A 165 -21.11 5.88 -8.78
N ASP A 166 -22.38 5.70 -9.16
CA ASP A 166 -23.42 6.70 -8.92
C ASP A 166 -23.86 6.71 -7.45
N VAL A 167 -24.05 7.91 -6.90
CA VAL A 167 -24.50 8.09 -5.51
C VAL A 167 -25.84 7.40 -5.25
N SER A 168 -26.75 7.41 -6.23
CA SER A 168 -28.04 6.72 -6.14
C SER A 168 -27.88 5.20 -5.99
N LEU A 169 -26.96 4.59 -6.75
CA LEU A 169 -26.66 3.17 -6.64
C LEU A 169 -26.04 2.86 -5.27
N LEU A 170 -25.13 3.70 -4.78
CA LEU A 170 -24.52 3.53 -3.45
C LEU A 170 -25.56 3.62 -2.32
N MET A 171 -26.51 4.56 -2.42
CA MET A 171 -27.62 4.66 -1.47
C MET A 171 -28.50 3.40 -1.47
N GLU A 172 -28.84 2.88 -2.65
CA GLU A 172 -29.63 1.66 -2.79
C GLU A 172 -28.94 0.45 -2.16
N ILE A 173 -27.61 0.33 -2.32
CA ILE A 173 -26.81 -0.74 -1.70
C ILE A 173 -26.86 -0.66 -0.18
N LEU A 174 -26.72 0.54 0.39
CA LEU A 174 -26.78 0.73 1.84
C LEU A 174 -28.17 0.48 2.40
N GLU A 175 -29.21 0.90 1.69
CA GLU A 175 -30.60 0.68 2.09
C GLU A 175 -30.98 -0.81 2.04
N ALA A 176 -30.58 -1.52 0.98
CA ALA A 176 -30.77 -2.96 0.86
C ALA A 176 -30.04 -3.74 1.96
N ALA A 177 -28.91 -3.23 2.44
CA ALA A 177 -28.15 -3.80 3.54
C ALA A 177 -28.74 -3.53 4.94
N GLY A 178 -29.78 -2.69 5.01
CA GLY A 178 -30.62 -2.47 6.17
C GLY A 178 -30.46 -1.10 6.82
N SER A 179 -31.46 -0.72 7.63
CA SER A 179 -31.60 0.60 8.25
C SER A 179 -30.41 1.07 9.09
N ARG A 180 -29.55 0.14 9.55
CA ARG A 180 -28.32 0.46 10.29
C ARG A 180 -27.32 1.29 9.48
N PHE A 181 -27.39 1.24 8.14
CA PHE A 181 -26.48 1.95 7.25
C PHE A 181 -27.02 3.31 6.77
N LYS A 182 -28.30 3.63 7.06
CA LYS A 182 -28.93 4.91 6.67
C LYS A 182 -28.31 6.15 7.32
N MET A 183 -27.50 5.97 8.37
CA MET A 183 -26.75 7.06 9.00
C MET A 183 -25.49 7.44 8.20
N HIS A 184 -24.99 6.58 7.31
CA HIS A 184 -23.86 6.87 6.44
C HIS A 184 -24.31 7.58 5.16
N ASP A 185 -23.47 8.49 4.67
CA ASP A 185 -23.75 9.27 3.46
C ASP A 185 -22.76 8.90 2.34
N PRO A 186 -23.23 8.32 1.23
CA PRO A 186 -22.37 8.00 0.12
C PRO A 186 -22.09 9.17 -0.83
N THR A 187 -22.68 10.35 -0.63
CA THR A 187 -22.55 11.50 -1.56
C THR A 187 -21.09 11.92 -1.78
N THR A 188 -20.24 11.80 -0.77
CA THR A 188 -18.84 12.23 -0.85
C THR A 188 -17.88 11.10 -1.22
N TRP A 189 -18.34 9.84 -1.24
CA TRP A 189 -17.47 8.69 -1.47
C TRP A 189 -16.87 8.65 -2.88
N PRO A 190 -17.61 8.92 -3.98
CA PRO A 190 -17.02 8.95 -5.31
C PRO A 190 -15.98 10.06 -5.46
N GLN A 191 -16.22 11.22 -4.85
CA GLN A 191 -15.28 12.35 -4.91
C GLN A 191 -13.98 12.05 -4.16
N GLN A 192 -14.09 11.50 -2.95
CA GLN A 192 -12.95 11.04 -2.17
C GLN A 192 -12.20 9.91 -2.90
N ALA A 193 -12.92 8.93 -3.44
CA ALA A 193 -12.35 7.81 -4.20
C ALA A 193 -11.62 8.27 -5.45
N LYS A 194 -12.10 9.33 -6.11
CA LYS A 194 -11.40 9.94 -7.25
C LYS A 194 -10.05 10.51 -6.82
N LEU A 195 -9.99 11.22 -5.69
CA LEU A 195 -8.72 11.74 -5.16
C LEU A 195 -7.77 10.61 -4.76
N ALA A 196 -8.29 9.56 -4.13
CA ALA A 196 -7.54 8.36 -3.78
C ALA A 196 -6.99 7.64 -5.04
N ALA A 197 -7.81 7.47 -6.07
CA ALA A 197 -7.44 6.84 -7.33
C ALA A 197 -6.39 7.66 -8.12
N GLU A 198 -6.45 8.99 -8.01
CA GLU A 198 -5.45 9.91 -8.57
C GLU A 198 -4.19 10.03 -7.69
N GLY A 199 -4.13 9.32 -6.55
CA GLY A 199 -3.01 9.38 -5.60
C GLY A 199 -2.89 10.72 -4.87
N LYS A 200 -3.91 11.57 -4.92
CA LYS A 200 -3.95 12.91 -4.31
C LYS A 200 -4.35 12.84 -2.85
N TRP A 201 -3.57 12.10 -2.05
CA TRP A 201 -3.85 11.83 -0.65
C TRP A 201 -3.89 13.10 0.21
N GLU A 202 -3.07 14.11 -0.09
CA GLU A 202 -3.14 15.39 0.62
C GLU A 202 -4.46 16.13 0.37
N ALA A 203 -4.90 16.16 -0.88
CA ALA A 203 -6.18 16.75 -1.23
C ALA A 203 -7.34 15.93 -0.64
N LEU A 204 -7.19 14.60 -0.55
CA LEU A 204 -8.15 13.73 0.12
C LEU A 204 -8.23 14.03 1.61
N ASN A 205 -7.10 14.11 2.31
CA ASN A 205 -7.05 14.40 3.73
C ASN A 205 -7.63 15.78 4.04
N LYS A 206 -7.34 16.77 3.20
CA LYS A 206 -7.94 18.11 3.33
C LYS A 206 -9.45 18.07 3.12
N LEU A 207 -9.92 17.33 2.11
CA LEU A 207 -11.35 17.15 1.88
C LEU A 207 -12.01 16.45 3.06
N GLN A 208 -11.40 15.40 3.61
CA GLN A 208 -11.90 14.67 4.79
C GLN A 208 -11.92 15.56 6.04
N ALA A 209 -10.92 16.41 6.24
CA ALA A 209 -10.90 17.36 7.34
C ALA A 209 -12.02 18.44 7.25
N GLU A 210 -12.47 18.76 6.04
CA GLU A 210 -13.61 19.65 5.80
C GLU A 210 -14.97 18.94 5.94
N LEU A 211 -14.99 17.60 5.85
CA LEU A 211 -16.18 16.78 6.04
C LEU A 211 -16.36 16.44 7.52
N LYS A 212 -17.61 16.45 8.00
CA LYS A 212 -17.94 15.98 9.35
C LYS A 212 -18.61 14.62 9.24
N GLY A 213 -17.83 13.55 9.32
CA GLY A 213 -18.35 12.18 9.25
C GLY A 213 -18.86 11.81 7.87
N GLY A 214 -18.20 12.30 6.81
CA GLY A 214 -18.56 12.04 5.41
C GLY A 214 -19.69 12.90 4.82
N LYS A 215 -20.21 13.90 5.56
CA LYS A 215 -21.19 14.89 5.07
C LYS A 215 -20.58 16.30 5.08
N ARG A 216 -20.95 17.12 4.08
CA ARG A 216 -20.74 18.57 4.11
C ARG A 216 -21.82 19.24 4.96
#